data_AF-A0A447U2X4-F1
#
_entry.id   AF-A0A447U2X4-F1
#
_cell.length_a   1.000
_cell.length_b   1.000
_cell.length_c   1.000
_cell.angle_alpha   90.00
_cell.angle_beta   90.00
_cell.angle_gamma   90.00
#
_symmetry.space_group_name_H-M   'P 1'
#
loop_
_entity.id
_entity.type
_entity.pdbx_description
1 polymer ?
#
loop_
_entity_poly.entity_id
_entity_poly.type
_entity_poly.pdbx_seq_one_letter_code
_entity_poly.pdbx_strand_id
1 'polypeptide(L)'
;MTKPLNTTQAVIEWVNNTRRYATRLDDEADALLAQLTLAAADESALNAACASHGCVGLYGYAQSAKAHLLTTLCGNENGKLEIITPDRDYDYFSHINPGHAPANMAIRFTRDIFSKRERLAVAPALDQ
;
A
#
# COMPACT_ATOMS: atom_id res chain seq x y z
N MET A 1 -6.37 -13.87 -22.45
CA MET A 1 -5.15 -13.11 -22.09
C MET A 1 -4.71 -13.59 -20.73
N THR A 2 -3.60 -14.35 -20.65
CA THR A 2 -3.05 -14.86 -19.39
C THR A 2 -2.40 -13.71 -18.62
N LYS A 3 -2.77 -13.54 -17.36
CA LYS A 3 -2.10 -12.61 -16.43
C LYS A 3 -0.63 -13.02 -16.36
N PRO A 4 0.35 -12.09 -16.38
CA PRO A 4 1.74 -12.46 -16.13
C PRO A 4 1.81 -13.17 -14.78
N LEU A 5 2.35 -14.39 -14.79
CA LEU A 5 2.59 -15.16 -13.57
C LEU A 5 3.53 -14.35 -12.67
N ASN A 6 3.27 -14.36 -11.36
CA ASN A 6 4.28 -13.89 -10.41
C ASN A 6 5.55 -14.74 -10.63
N THR A 7 6.74 -14.15 -10.54
CA THR A 7 8.04 -14.80 -10.77
C THR A 7 8.13 -16.17 -10.09
N THR A 8 7.63 -16.31 -8.86
CA THR A 8 7.61 -17.57 -8.11
C THR A 8 6.77 -18.66 -8.80
N GLN A 9 5.63 -18.32 -9.40
CA GLN A 9 4.79 -19.26 -10.14
C GLN A 9 5.43 -19.70 -11.45
N ALA A 10 6.09 -18.78 -12.16
CA ALA A 10 6.84 -19.10 -13.37
C ALA A 10 7.98 -20.09 -13.09
N VAL A 11 8.67 -19.94 -11.95
CA VAL A 11 9.72 -20.87 -11.52
C VAL A 11 9.13 -22.23 -11.14
N ILE A 12 8.01 -22.29 -10.42
CA ILE A 12 7.31 -23.54 -10.10
C ILE A 12 6.92 -24.31 -11.37
N GLU A 13 6.36 -23.63 -12.37
CA GLU A 13 6.02 -24.25 -13.65
C GLU A 13 7.26 -24.74 -14.40
N TRP A 14 8.35 -23.97 -14.37
CA TRP A 14 9.61 -24.36 -14.99
C TRP A 14 10.20 -25.61 -14.34
N VAL A 15 10.21 -25.72 -13.00
CA VAL A 15 10.69 -26.91 -12.29
C VAL A 15 9.85 -28.14 -12.67
N ASN A 16 8.52 -28.00 -12.67
CA ASN A 16 7.60 -29.08 -13.05
C ASN A 16 7.77 -29.57 -14.50
N ASN A 17 8.16 -28.68 -15.42
CA ASN A 17 8.42 -29.04 -16.79
C ASN A 17 9.81 -29.69 -16.95
N THR A 18 10.82 -29.10 -16.32
CA THR A 18 12.23 -29.48 -16.53
C THR A 18 12.60 -30.78 -15.82
N ARG A 19 11.95 -31.12 -14.69
CA ARG A 19 12.17 -32.40 -13.98
C ARG A 19 11.98 -33.64 -14.86
N ARG A 20 11.12 -33.57 -15.88
CA ARG A 20 10.84 -34.68 -16.81
C ARG A 20 12.04 -35.05 -17.70
N TYR A 21 12.99 -34.13 -17.85
CA TYR A 21 14.12 -34.27 -18.77
C TYR A 21 15.48 -34.25 -18.05
N ALA A 22 15.49 -34.06 -16.72
CA ALA A 22 16.71 -33.93 -15.93
C ALA A 22 16.61 -34.75 -14.64
N THR A 23 17.18 -35.97 -14.64
CA THR A 23 17.14 -36.91 -13.51
C THR A 23 17.64 -36.30 -12.20
N ARG A 24 18.75 -35.56 -12.25
CA ARG A 24 19.31 -34.88 -11.07
C ARG A 24 18.37 -33.81 -10.50
N LEU A 25 17.60 -33.13 -11.35
CA LEU A 25 16.62 -32.15 -10.89
C LEU A 25 15.38 -32.86 -10.32
N ASP A 26 14.97 -33.99 -10.90
CA ASP A 26 13.84 -34.78 -10.42
C ASP A 26 14.03 -35.26 -8.98
N ASP A 27 15.25 -35.69 -8.63
CA ASP A 27 15.62 -36.13 -7.27
C ASP A 27 15.38 -35.04 -6.20
N GLU A 28 15.52 -33.76 -6.56
CA GLU A 28 15.38 -32.62 -5.66
C GLU A 28 14.08 -31.81 -5.89
N ALA A 29 13.33 -32.14 -6.95
CA ALA A 29 12.21 -31.32 -7.44
C ALA A 29 11.13 -31.13 -6.37
N ASP A 30 10.77 -32.19 -5.64
CA ASP A 30 9.71 -32.11 -4.64
C ASP A 30 10.12 -31.22 -3.45
N ALA A 31 11.40 -31.29 -3.03
CA ALA A 31 11.94 -30.43 -1.99
C ALA A 31 12.02 -28.96 -2.43
N LEU A 32 12.38 -28.70 -3.68
CA LEU A 32 12.40 -27.35 -4.25
C LEU A 32 11.00 -26.77 -4.41
N LEU A 33 10.05 -27.56 -4.89
CA LEU A 33 8.64 -27.16 -5.03
C LEU A 33 8.01 -26.86 -3.68
N ALA A 34 8.31 -27.63 -2.64
CA ALA A 34 7.86 -27.34 -1.29
C ALA A 34 8.40 -25.98 -0.79
N GLN A 35 9.69 -25.70 -0.98
CA GLN A 35 10.30 -24.42 -0.59
C GLN A 35 9.73 -23.23 -1.37
N LEU A 36 9.54 -23.37 -2.69
CA LEU A 36 8.93 -22.33 -3.52
C LEU A 36 7.49 -22.06 -3.13
N THR A 37 6.74 -23.10 -2.76
CA THR A 37 5.35 -22.95 -2.30
C THR A 37 5.27 -22.20 -0.98
N LEU A 38 6.15 -22.52 -0.03
CA LEU A 38 6.27 -21.78 1.23
C LEU A 38 6.64 -20.32 1.00
N ALA A 39 7.63 -20.05 0.16
CA ALA A 39 8.03 -18.68 -0.19
C ALA A 39 6.88 -17.89 -0.84
N ALA A 40 6.09 -18.52 -1.73
CA ALA A 40 4.91 -17.90 -2.33
C ALA A 40 3.81 -17.60 -1.30
N ALA A 41 3.62 -18.50 -0.32
CA ALA A 41 2.66 -18.31 0.76
C ALA A 41 3.08 -17.15 1.69
N ASP A 42 4.37 -17.07 2.03
CA ASP A 42 4.94 -15.99 2.84
C ASP A 42 4.84 -14.64 2.12
N GLU A 43 5.19 -14.59 0.83
CA GLU A 43 5.06 -13.38 0.01
C GLU A 43 3.60 -12.91 -0.04
N SER A 44 2.66 -13.83 -0.25
CA SER A 44 1.23 -13.54 -0.23
C SER A 44 0.76 -13.01 1.12
N ALA A 45 1.20 -13.63 2.22
CA ALA A 45 0.88 -13.20 3.58
C ALA A 45 1.45 -11.82 3.90
N LEU A 46 2.70 -11.54 3.51
CA LEU A 46 3.32 -10.22 3.66
C LEU A 46 2.59 -9.17 2.83
N ASN A 47 2.29 -9.47 1.57
CA ASN A 47 1.54 -8.55 0.72
C ASN A 47 0.15 -8.26 1.29
N ALA A 48 -0.53 -9.28 1.83
CA ALA A 48 -1.81 -9.10 2.53
C ALA A 48 -1.65 -8.26 3.80
N ALA A 49 -0.59 -8.48 4.59
CA ALA A 49 -0.32 -7.70 5.80
C ALA A 49 0.02 -6.24 5.49
N CYS A 50 0.85 -5.99 4.47
CA CYS A 50 1.16 -4.66 3.96
C CYS A 50 -0.09 -3.96 3.40
N ALA A 51 -0.97 -4.69 2.72
CA ALA A 51 -2.25 -4.18 2.26
C ALA A 51 -3.24 -3.95 3.42
N SER A 52 -3.13 -4.70 4.52
CA SER A 52 -3.86 -4.47 5.75
C SER A 52 -3.25 -3.28 6.49
N HIS A 53 -3.60 -2.07 6.05
CA HIS A 53 -3.12 -0.84 6.67
C HIS A 53 -3.54 -0.80 8.14
N GLY A 54 -2.58 -0.97 9.05
CA GLY A 54 -2.81 -0.79 10.49
C GLY A 54 -3.36 0.61 10.80
N CYS A 55 -4.15 0.74 11.86
CA CYS A 55 -4.67 2.03 12.30
C CYS A 55 -4.40 2.26 13.78
N VAL A 56 -4.05 3.51 14.13
CA VAL A 56 -3.94 3.98 15.51
C VAL A 56 -5.13 4.89 15.77
N GLY A 57 -5.89 4.61 16.83
CA GLY A 57 -6.99 5.46 17.27
C GLY A 57 -6.56 6.39 18.41
N LEU A 58 -6.99 7.64 18.35
CA LEU A 58 -6.75 8.65 19.40
C LEU A 58 -8.06 8.91 20.17
N TYR A 59 -8.05 8.65 21.48
CA TYR A 59 -9.23 8.75 22.34
C TYR A 59 -8.96 9.64 23.56
N GLY A 60 -10.02 10.16 24.20
CA GLY A 60 -9.92 10.97 25.42
C GLY A 60 -10.40 12.41 25.27
N TYR A 61 -10.34 13.15 26.38
CA TYR A 61 -10.97 14.47 26.55
C TYR A 61 -10.17 15.64 25.95
N ALA A 62 -8.84 15.58 26.03
CA ALA A 62 -7.96 16.67 25.60
C ALA A 62 -7.86 16.76 24.08
N GLN A 63 -8.78 17.50 23.45
CA GLN A 63 -8.87 17.57 21.98
C GLN A 63 -7.64 18.21 21.34
N SER A 64 -7.12 19.30 21.90
CA SER A 64 -5.91 19.97 21.40
C SER A 64 -4.68 19.06 21.45
N ALA A 65 -4.57 18.20 22.47
CA ALA A 65 -3.47 17.22 22.56
C ALA A 65 -3.59 16.13 21.49
N LYS A 66 -4.81 15.65 21.21
CA LYS A 66 -5.05 14.70 20.11
C LYS A 66 -4.75 15.33 18.75
N ALA A 67 -5.16 16.58 18.54
CA ALA A 67 -4.83 17.31 17.32
C ALA A 67 -3.33 17.48 17.15
N HIS A 68 -2.61 17.87 18.22
CA HIS A 68 -1.16 17.96 18.21
C HIS A 68 -0.49 16.62 17.85
N LEU A 69 -0.88 15.53 18.52
CA LEU A 69 -0.34 14.19 18.23
C LEU A 69 -0.64 13.74 16.79
N LEU A 70 -1.85 14.03 16.30
CA LEU A 70 -2.24 13.77 14.91
C LEU A 70 -1.35 14.56 13.93
N THR A 71 -1.06 15.83 14.22
CA THR A 71 -0.14 16.64 13.41
C THR A 71 1.28 16.07 13.44
N THR A 72 1.80 15.67 14.60
CA THR A 72 3.15 15.12 14.73
C THR A 72 3.32 13.81 13.95
N LEU A 73 2.29 12.96 13.93
CA LEU A 73 2.33 11.66 13.25
C LEU A 73 2.01 11.76 11.75
N CYS A 74 1.04 12.59 11.40
CA CYS A 74 0.44 12.57 10.06
C CYS A 74 0.68 13.84 9.25
N GLY A 75 1.06 14.95 9.89
CA GLY A 75 1.24 16.24 9.26
C GLY A 75 2.41 16.29 8.28
N ASN A 76 2.34 17.24 7.35
CA ASN A 76 3.44 17.57 6.46
C ASN A 76 4.50 18.45 7.17
N GLU A 77 5.54 18.85 6.42
CA GLU A 77 6.63 19.71 6.90
C GLU A 77 6.14 21.05 7.50
N ASN A 78 4.95 21.50 7.08
CA ASN A 78 4.31 22.73 7.54
C ASN A 78 3.32 22.51 8.69
N GLY A 79 3.26 21.30 9.27
CA GLY A 79 2.35 20.95 10.36
C GLY A 79 0.88 20.93 9.95
N LYS A 80 0.57 20.80 8.66
CA LYS A 80 -0.80 20.73 8.15
C LYS A 80 -1.19 19.30 7.88
N LEU A 81 -2.48 19.00 8.06
CA LEU A 81 -3.05 17.71 7.71
C LEU A 81 -3.83 17.86 6.41
N GLU A 82 -3.13 17.65 5.29
CA GLU A 82 -3.70 17.78 3.96
C GLU A 82 -4.63 16.61 3.63
N ILE A 83 -5.85 16.94 3.26
CA ILE A 83 -6.84 16.03 2.69
C ILE A 83 -6.91 16.32 1.20
N ILE A 84 -6.46 15.35 0.42
CA ILE A 84 -6.48 15.41 -1.05
C ILE A 84 -7.86 14.96 -1.51
N THR A 85 -8.57 15.84 -2.21
CA THR A 85 -9.79 15.49 -2.95
C THR A 85 -9.57 15.75 -4.44
N PRO A 86 -10.39 15.19 -5.36
CA PRO A 86 -10.20 15.38 -6.79
C PRO A 86 -10.16 16.86 -7.23
N ASP A 87 -10.91 17.72 -6.53
CA ASP A 87 -11.11 19.11 -6.92
C ASP A 87 -10.17 20.08 -6.22
N ARG A 88 -9.79 19.79 -4.96
CA ARG A 88 -8.97 20.70 -4.13
C ARG A 88 -8.32 19.98 -2.94
N ASP A 89 -7.14 20.45 -2.57
CA ASP A 89 -6.46 20.06 -1.34
C ASP A 89 -6.94 20.94 -0.17
N TYR A 90 -7.34 20.30 0.95
CA TYR A 90 -7.85 20.98 2.14
C TYR A 90 -6.97 20.69 3.35
N ASP A 91 -6.64 21.71 4.13
CA ASP A 91 -6.10 21.49 5.48
C ASP A 91 -7.24 21.16 6.46
N TYR A 92 -7.20 19.97 7.07
CA TYR A 92 -8.22 19.48 7.99
C TYR A 92 -8.42 20.42 9.19
N PHE A 93 -7.35 20.92 9.79
CA PHE A 93 -7.47 21.73 11.01
C PHE A 93 -8.05 23.12 10.73
N SER A 94 -7.72 23.71 9.59
CA SER A 94 -8.22 25.04 9.24
C SER A 94 -9.61 25.02 8.61
N HIS A 95 -9.93 24.01 7.79
CA HIS A 95 -11.15 24.01 6.99
C HIS A 95 -12.27 23.07 7.49
N ILE A 96 -11.93 22.01 8.23
CA ILE A 96 -12.90 20.97 8.63
C ILE A 96 -13.10 20.94 10.15
N ASN A 97 -12.01 21.01 10.93
CA ASN A 97 -12.07 21.00 12.39
C ASN A 97 -11.32 22.21 13.01
N PRO A 98 -11.79 23.44 12.75
CA PRO A 98 -11.24 24.63 13.38
C PRO A 98 -11.45 24.57 14.90
N GLY A 99 -10.39 24.88 15.66
CA GLY A 99 -10.44 24.88 17.12
C GLY A 99 -10.42 23.49 17.77
N HIS A 100 -10.25 22.41 17.00
CA HIS A 100 -10.14 21.04 17.50
C HIS A 100 -11.36 20.63 18.36
N ALA A 101 -12.56 20.94 17.88
CA ALA A 101 -13.76 20.49 18.56
C ALA A 101 -13.84 18.95 18.59
N PRO A 102 -14.49 18.36 19.61
CA PRO A 102 -14.75 16.93 19.63
C PRO A 102 -15.57 16.54 18.40
N ALA A 103 -15.10 15.52 17.67
CA ALA A 103 -15.87 14.95 16.57
C ALA A 103 -16.97 14.05 17.10
N ASN A 104 -18.20 14.24 16.62
CA ASN A 104 -19.36 13.38 16.96
C ASN A 104 -19.30 12.01 16.27
N MET A 105 -18.29 11.77 15.45
CA MET A 105 -18.05 10.53 14.73
C MET A 105 -16.55 10.20 14.71
N ALA A 106 -16.23 8.92 14.56
CA ALA A 106 -14.87 8.48 14.34
C ALA A 106 -14.41 8.90 12.94
N ILE A 107 -13.25 9.55 12.85
CA ILE A 107 -12.64 9.98 11.58
C ILE A 107 -11.35 9.17 11.39
N ARG A 108 -11.23 8.49 10.25
CA ARG A 108 -10.02 7.77 9.86
C ARG A 108 -9.34 8.52 8.72
N PHE A 109 -8.05 8.81 8.91
CA PHE A 109 -7.19 9.29 7.85
C PHE A 109 -6.42 8.11 7.26
N THR A 110 -6.39 8.01 5.94
CA THR A 110 -5.63 6.99 5.21
C THR A 110 -4.73 7.68 4.21
N ARG A 111 -3.46 7.31 4.19
CA ARG A 111 -2.55 7.72 3.12
C ARG A 111 -2.75 6.76 1.96
N ASP A 112 -3.04 7.29 0.79
CA ASP A 112 -3.01 6.48 -0.42
C ASP A 112 -1.54 6.31 -0.84
N ILE A 113 -1.01 5.11 -0.64
CA ILE A 113 0.36 4.73 -1.04
C ILE A 113 0.53 4.67 -2.57
N PHE A 114 -0.57 4.71 -3.34
CA PHE A 114 -0.55 4.73 -4.80
C PHE A 114 -0.89 6.09 -5.41
N SER A 115 -1.11 7.13 -4.62
CA SER A 115 -1.24 8.50 -5.13
C SER A 115 0.13 9.11 -5.46
N LYS A 116 0.92 8.43 -6.30
CA LYS A 116 1.85 9.16 -7.15
C LYS A 116 0.94 9.87 -8.14
N ARG A 117 0.70 11.17 -7.95
CA ARG A 117 0.12 12.04 -8.97
C ARG A 117 0.95 11.84 -10.26
N GLU A 118 0.53 10.92 -11.11
CA GLU A 118 0.84 10.95 -12.54
C GLU A 118 0.20 12.23 -13.05
N ARG A 119 0.96 13.32 -12.91
CA ARG A 119 0.79 14.49 -13.76
C ARG A 119 1.26 14.03 -15.13
N LEU A 120 0.40 13.29 -15.82
CA LEU A 120 0.50 13.02 -17.25
C LEU A 120 0.31 14.39 -17.91
N ALA A 121 1.38 15.20 -17.92
CA ALA A 121 1.46 16.38 -18.75
C ALA A 121 1.52 15.85 -20.18
N VAL A 122 0.34 15.90 -20.82
CA VAL A 122 0.14 15.74 -22.26
C VAL A 122 1.22 16.55 -22.97
N ALA A 123 2.12 15.86 -23.69
CA ALA A 123 3.02 16.51 -24.63
C ALA A 123 2.16 17.11 -25.76
N PRO A 124 2.39 18.35 -26.19
CA PRO A 124 1.66 18.92 -27.31
C PRO A 124 1.96 18.12 -28.57
N ALA A 125 0.91 17.72 -29.29
CA ALA A 125 1.01 17.15 -30.61
C ALA A 125 1.77 18.14 -31.51
N LEU A 126 2.85 17.67 -32.12
CA LEU A 126 3.49 18.33 -33.24
C LEU A 126 2.52 18.25 -34.43
N ASP A 127 2.01 19.39 -34.84
CA ASP A 127 1.41 19.59 -36.16
C ASP A 127 2.42 19.13 -37.23
N GLN A 128 1.95 18.25 -38.12
CA GLN A 128 2.47 18.09 -39.47
C GLN A 128 1.37 18.42 -40.45
#